data_AF-A0A239JS23-F1
#
_entry.id   AF-A0A239JS23-F1
#
_cell.length_a   1.000
_cell.length_b   1.000
_cell.length_c   1.000
_cell.angle_alpha   90.00
_cell.angle_beta   90.00
_cell.angle_gamma   90.00
#
_symmetry.space_group_name_H-M   'P 1'
#
loop_
_entity.id
_entity.type
_entity.pdbx_description
1 polymer ?
#
loop_
_entity_poly.entity_id
_entity_poly.type
_entity_poly.pdbx_seq_one_letter_code
_entity_poly.pdbx_strand_id
1 'polypeptide(L)'
;MGRITAVEQSFRDDMAAFGLHFCSGCKLFLPVGLFPPDARMRSGLGSRCRDCCRAADARKRVKRKARNAAKDPYANSSPKRCPDCSRELPRSEFSRDATAADGLTGVCRDCCREKDARKRARNKTRNASADPYADPSSKRCPDCGRDLPRREFSRNATQADGLHTVCRSCHSLRVVEWQRANPGKKADRNARRRAAKAGVPSEPFDRTACYGLPCYSCGDPADTHDHLFPVNGELTEFTVDAPRNVLPQCRSCGSSKGNMNPLDWWAREHRPFDGLVVVWDEDDWFGDDAPDLDWAHVAAGI
;
A
#
# COMPACT_ATOMS: atom_id res chain seq x y z
N MET A 1 -2.06 -19.25 -37.40
CA MET A 1 -0.67 -18.84 -37.10
C MET A 1 0.21 -19.47 -38.16
N GLY A 2 0.79 -18.67 -39.06
CA GLY A 2 1.65 -19.18 -40.13
C GLY A 2 2.91 -19.85 -39.56
N ARG A 3 3.35 -20.94 -40.17
CA ARG A 3 4.62 -21.58 -39.83
C ARG A 3 5.74 -20.61 -40.18
N ILE A 4 6.61 -20.33 -39.20
CA ILE A 4 7.84 -19.53 -39.42
C ILE A 4 8.69 -20.29 -40.43
N THR A 5 9.14 -19.62 -41.47
CA THR A 5 10.00 -20.25 -42.48
C THR A 5 11.39 -20.52 -41.90
N ALA A 6 12.12 -21.49 -42.46
CA ALA A 6 13.49 -21.77 -42.02
C ALA A 6 14.41 -20.53 -42.11
N VAL A 7 14.19 -19.69 -43.13
CA VAL A 7 14.92 -18.43 -43.35
C VAL A 7 14.62 -17.41 -42.24
N GLU A 8 13.35 -17.23 -41.90
CA GLU A 8 12.94 -16.34 -40.81
C GLU A 8 13.44 -16.82 -39.44
N GLN A 9 13.56 -18.15 -39.26
CA GLN A 9 14.11 -18.71 -38.03
C GLN A 9 15.61 -18.47 -37.93
N SER A 10 16.36 -18.67 -39.02
CA SER A 10 17.81 -18.37 -39.07
C SER A 10 18.08 -16.90 -38.73
N PHE A 11 17.34 -15.98 -39.35
CA PHE A 11 17.49 -14.55 -39.07
C PHE A 11 17.22 -14.17 -37.61
N ARG A 12 16.27 -14.85 -36.96
CA ARG A 12 16.00 -14.63 -35.52
C ARG A 12 17.09 -15.19 -34.63
N ASP A 13 17.69 -16.31 -35.02
CA ASP A 13 18.80 -16.92 -34.30
C ASP A 13 20.06 -16.02 -34.40
N ASP A 14 20.31 -15.38 -35.56
CA ASP A 14 21.37 -14.38 -35.73
C ASP A 14 21.16 -13.16 -34.82
N MET A 15 19.94 -12.61 -34.77
CA MET A 15 19.62 -11.49 -33.89
C MET A 15 19.73 -11.84 -32.40
N ALA A 16 19.53 -13.11 -32.04
CA ALA A 16 19.73 -13.57 -30.68
C ALA A 16 21.20 -13.53 -30.25
N ALA A 17 22.15 -13.73 -31.18
CA ALA A 17 23.59 -13.57 -30.91
C ALA A 17 23.95 -12.12 -30.52
N PHE A 18 23.19 -11.13 -30.98
CA PHE A 18 23.32 -9.72 -30.59
C PHE A 18 22.50 -9.36 -29.33
N GLY A 19 21.96 -10.34 -28.61
CA GLY A 19 21.17 -10.10 -27.40
C GLY A 19 19.76 -9.54 -27.65
N LEU A 20 19.23 -9.72 -28.87
CA LEU A 20 17.90 -9.28 -29.25
C LEU A 20 16.92 -10.47 -29.40
N HIS A 21 15.67 -10.26 -29.01
CA HIS A 21 14.61 -11.23 -29.16
C HIS A 21 13.39 -10.60 -29.85
N PHE A 22 12.74 -11.38 -30.72
CA PHE A 22 11.60 -10.89 -31.52
C PHE A 22 10.30 -10.93 -30.71
N CYS A 23 9.64 -9.78 -30.57
CA CYS A 23 8.33 -9.68 -29.94
C CYS A 23 7.21 -9.92 -30.95
N SER A 24 6.41 -10.98 -30.75
CA SER A 24 5.23 -11.26 -31.58
C SER A 24 4.09 -10.24 -31.42
N GLY A 25 4.14 -9.38 -30.40
CA GLY A 25 3.14 -8.34 -30.14
C GLY A 25 3.38 -7.07 -30.94
N CYS A 26 4.52 -6.39 -30.69
CA CYS A 26 4.90 -5.16 -31.39
C CYS A 26 5.69 -5.39 -32.69
N LYS A 27 6.07 -6.64 -33.00
CA LYS A 27 6.80 -7.04 -34.21
C LYS A 27 8.21 -6.44 -34.32
N LEU A 28 8.83 -6.11 -33.18
CA LEU A 28 10.18 -5.56 -33.10
C LEU A 28 11.16 -6.56 -32.48
N PHE A 29 12.43 -6.44 -32.84
CA PHE A 29 13.54 -7.03 -32.11
C PHE A 29 13.89 -6.11 -30.93
N LEU A 30 13.90 -6.67 -29.72
CA LEU A 30 14.09 -5.93 -28.48
C LEU A 30 15.12 -6.64 -27.60
N PRO A 31 15.84 -5.93 -26.71
CA PRO A 31 16.76 -6.56 -25.77
C PRO A 31 16.10 -7.68 -24.96
N VAL A 32 16.81 -8.80 -24.78
CA VAL A 32 16.31 -9.99 -24.07
C VAL A 32 15.76 -9.70 -22.66
N GLY A 33 16.31 -8.70 -21.96
CA GLY A 33 15.84 -8.27 -20.62
C GLY A 33 14.40 -7.73 -20.59
N LEU A 34 13.88 -7.26 -21.73
CA LEU A 34 12.50 -6.78 -21.85
C LEU A 34 11.48 -7.91 -21.99
N PHE A 35 11.91 -9.17 -21.98
CA PHE A 35 11.03 -10.34 -22.06
C PHE A 35 10.91 -11.04 -20.69
N PRO A 36 9.73 -11.58 -20.37
CA PRO A 36 9.60 -12.48 -19.23
C PRO A 36 10.25 -13.84 -19.54
N PRO A 37 10.80 -14.55 -18.53
CA PRO A 37 11.28 -15.91 -18.72
C PRO A 37 10.11 -16.87 -19.00
N ASP A 38 10.30 -17.81 -19.92
CA ASP A 38 9.34 -18.90 -20.19
C ASP A 38 10.10 -20.18 -20.55
N ALA A 39 10.20 -21.10 -19.58
CA ALA A 39 10.92 -22.36 -19.72
C ALA A 39 10.32 -23.33 -20.76
N ARG A 40 9.10 -23.05 -21.26
CA ARG A 40 8.46 -23.86 -22.31
C ARG A 40 8.88 -23.46 -23.71
N MET A 41 9.48 -22.29 -23.87
CA MET A 41 9.93 -21.77 -25.16
C MET A 41 11.38 -22.18 -25.39
N ARG A 42 11.74 -22.51 -26.64
CA ARG A 42 13.11 -22.87 -27.03
C ARG A 42 14.14 -21.81 -26.62
N SER A 43 13.77 -20.53 -26.68
CA SER A 43 14.62 -19.39 -26.30
C SER A 43 14.71 -19.16 -24.78
N GLY A 44 13.93 -19.87 -23.95
CA GLY A 44 13.78 -19.58 -22.52
C GLY A 44 13.09 -18.24 -22.22
N LEU A 45 12.65 -17.50 -23.24
CA LEU A 45 12.00 -16.20 -23.15
C LEU A 45 10.59 -16.26 -23.74
N GLY A 46 9.68 -15.49 -23.16
CA GLY A 46 8.32 -15.37 -23.64
C GLY A 46 8.25 -14.76 -25.05
N SER A 47 7.24 -15.13 -25.84
CA SER A 47 7.06 -14.66 -27.22
C SER A 47 6.68 -13.18 -27.37
N ARG A 48 6.49 -12.46 -26.26
CA ARG A 48 6.09 -11.04 -26.22
C ARG A 48 6.89 -10.32 -25.14
N CYS A 49 7.23 -9.06 -25.39
CA CYS A 49 7.86 -8.20 -24.40
C CYS A 49 6.92 -7.93 -23.22
N ARG A 50 7.49 -7.50 -22.09
CA ARG A 50 6.77 -7.18 -20.85
C ARG A 50 5.65 -6.17 -21.09
N ASP A 51 5.83 -5.18 -21.93
CA ASP A 51 4.81 -4.16 -22.20
C ASP A 51 3.64 -4.70 -23.02
N CYS A 52 3.92 -5.51 -24.04
CA CYS A 52 2.89 -6.24 -24.78
C CYS A 52 2.12 -7.21 -23.87
N CYS A 53 2.80 -7.84 -22.91
CA CYS A 53 2.15 -8.67 -21.88
C CYS A 53 1.26 -7.83 -20.95
N ARG A 54 1.76 -6.70 -20.43
CA ARG A 54 0.99 -5.76 -19.60
C ARG A 54 -0.26 -5.25 -20.33
N ALA A 55 -0.12 -4.85 -21.59
CA ALA A 55 -1.23 -4.38 -22.42
C ALA A 55 -2.28 -5.48 -22.65
N ALA A 56 -1.85 -6.72 -22.92
CA ALA A 56 -2.77 -7.84 -23.05
C ALA A 56 -3.50 -8.14 -21.73
N ASP A 57 -2.80 -8.06 -20.60
CA ASP A 57 -3.39 -8.27 -19.28
C ASP A 57 -4.35 -7.13 -18.89
N ALA A 58 -4.05 -5.88 -19.27
CA ALA A 58 -4.97 -4.75 -19.12
C ALA A 58 -6.29 -5.01 -19.86
N ARG A 59 -6.25 -5.48 -21.11
CA ARG A 59 -7.45 -5.85 -21.88
C ARG A 59 -8.24 -6.98 -21.19
N LYS A 60 -7.55 -8.00 -20.67
CA LYS A 60 -8.20 -9.08 -19.89
C LYS A 60 -8.84 -8.55 -18.61
N ARG A 61 -8.19 -7.61 -17.91
CA ARG A 61 -8.73 -6.97 -16.70
C ARG A 61 -10.03 -6.23 -16.99
N VAL A 62 -10.10 -5.47 -18.10
CA VAL A 62 -11.33 -4.79 -18.53
C VAL A 62 -12.47 -5.78 -18.77
N LYS A 63 -12.22 -6.83 -19.56
CA LYS A 63 -13.22 -7.88 -19.81
C LYS A 63 -13.69 -8.58 -18.53
N ARG A 64 -12.77 -8.89 -17.62
CA ARG A 64 -13.08 -9.47 -16.30
C ARG A 64 -13.92 -8.50 -15.45
N LYS A 65 -13.59 -7.21 -15.46
CA LYS A 65 -14.35 -6.18 -14.73
C LYS A 65 -15.78 -6.10 -15.26
N ALA A 66 -15.99 -6.04 -16.58
CA ALA A 66 -17.32 -6.03 -17.19
C ALA A 66 -18.15 -7.28 -16.83
N ARG A 67 -17.56 -8.48 -16.93
CA ARG A 67 -18.23 -9.73 -16.52
C ARG A 67 -18.58 -9.75 -15.03
N ASN A 68 -17.71 -9.23 -14.19
CA ASN A 68 -17.95 -9.18 -12.74
C ASN A 68 -19.00 -8.13 -12.38
N ALA A 69 -19.09 -7.02 -13.11
CA ALA A 69 -20.15 -6.01 -12.96
C ALA A 69 -21.52 -6.60 -13.31
N ALA A 70 -21.61 -7.40 -14.37
CA ALA A 70 -22.85 -8.13 -14.70
C ALA A 70 -23.25 -9.19 -13.64
N LYS A 71 -22.32 -9.59 -12.77
CA LYS A 71 -22.53 -10.49 -11.63
C LYS A 71 -22.51 -9.75 -10.29
N ASP A 72 -22.58 -8.42 -10.32
CA ASP A 72 -22.56 -7.63 -9.10
C ASP A 72 -23.90 -7.81 -8.37
N PRO A 73 -23.91 -8.39 -7.16
CA PRO A 73 -25.15 -8.58 -6.41
C PRO A 73 -25.83 -7.25 -6.03
N TYR A 74 -25.13 -6.12 -6.18
CA TYR A 74 -25.65 -4.78 -5.99
C TYR A 74 -26.24 -4.15 -7.26
N ALA A 75 -26.06 -4.73 -8.44
CA ALA A 75 -26.49 -4.14 -9.72
C ALA A 75 -28.02 -4.14 -9.92
N ASN A 76 -28.78 -4.93 -9.14
CA ASN A 76 -30.22 -4.86 -9.15
C ASN A 76 -30.71 -3.65 -8.33
N SER A 77 -31.59 -2.83 -8.90
CA SER A 77 -32.13 -1.62 -8.27
C SER A 77 -33.29 -1.87 -7.31
N SER A 78 -33.89 -3.07 -7.28
CA SER A 78 -35.00 -3.33 -6.36
C SER A 78 -34.52 -3.37 -4.90
N PRO A 79 -35.15 -2.60 -4.00
CA PRO A 79 -34.78 -2.60 -2.59
C PRO A 79 -35.04 -3.97 -1.96
N LYS A 80 -34.21 -4.35 -0.99
CA LYS A 80 -34.35 -5.58 -0.22
C LYS A 80 -34.89 -5.24 1.17
N ARG A 81 -35.90 -5.99 1.62
CA ARG A 81 -36.47 -5.84 2.95
C ARG A 81 -35.61 -6.57 3.99
N CYS A 82 -35.16 -5.85 5.02
CA CYS A 82 -34.46 -6.45 6.15
C CYS A 82 -35.48 -7.07 7.13
N PRO A 83 -35.36 -8.36 7.52
CA PRO A 83 -36.30 -8.99 8.43
C PRO A 83 -36.18 -8.46 9.88
N ASP A 84 -35.02 -7.94 10.27
CA ASP A 84 -34.78 -7.48 11.66
C ASP A 84 -35.37 -6.08 11.92
N CYS A 85 -35.14 -5.12 11.01
CA CYS A 85 -35.64 -3.75 11.16
C CYS A 85 -36.85 -3.44 10.28
N SER A 86 -37.31 -4.40 9.46
CA SER A 86 -38.45 -4.27 8.55
C SER A 86 -38.36 -3.16 7.49
N ARG A 87 -37.21 -2.47 7.37
CA ARG A 87 -36.97 -1.41 6.38
C ARG A 87 -36.67 -2.01 5.00
N GLU A 88 -37.19 -1.35 3.97
CA GLU A 88 -36.76 -1.55 2.58
C GLU A 88 -35.50 -0.71 2.35
N LEU A 89 -34.39 -1.37 2.04
CA LEU A 89 -33.09 -0.72 1.91
C LEU A 89 -32.47 -1.05 0.55
N PRO A 90 -31.64 -0.14 0.01
CA PRO A 90 -30.83 -0.46 -1.17
C PRO A 90 -30.03 -1.73 -0.94
N ARG A 91 -29.83 -2.52 -2.00
CA ARG A 91 -29.02 -3.74 -1.94
C ARG A 91 -27.61 -3.50 -1.42
N SER A 92 -27.04 -2.29 -1.61
CA SER A 92 -25.73 -1.88 -1.07
C SER A 92 -25.65 -1.92 0.46
N GLU A 93 -26.79 -1.83 1.14
CA GLU A 93 -26.88 -1.92 2.61
C GLU A 93 -26.81 -3.35 3.12
N PHE A 94 -26.69 -4.34 2.23
CA PHE A 94 -26.51 -5.74 2.57
C PHE A 94 -25.08 -6.19 2.23
N SER A 95 -24.55 -7.13 2.99
CA SER A 95 -23.21 -7.67 2.72
C SER A 95 -23.30 -8.74 1.64
N ARG A 96 -22.20 -8.98 0.91
CA ARG A 96 -22.16 -10.05 -0.09
C ARG A 96 -22.20 -11.40 0.61
N ASP A 97 -23.01 -12.31 0.09
CA ASP A 97 -23.08 -13.70 0.51
C ASP A 97 -23.14 -14.58 -0.73
N ALA A 98 -22.03 -15.26 -1.04
CA ALA A 98 -21.92 -16.10 -2.23
C ALA A 98 -22.79 -17.36 -2.16
N THR A 99 -23.30 -17.71 -0.97
CA THR A 99 -24.18 -18.86 -0.77
C THR A 99 -25.66 -18.48 -0.93
N ALA A 100 -25.99 -17.20 -0.79
CA ALA A 100 -27.34 -16.70 -0.99
C ALA A 100 -27.70 -16.66 -2.49
N ALA A 101 -28.93 -17.03 -2.82
CA ALA A 101 -29.42 -17.05 -4.21
C ALA A 101 -29.28 -15.69 -4.92
N ASP A 102 -29.44 -14.61 -4.16
CA ASP A 102 -29.39 -13.24 -4.66
C ASP A 102 -28.03 -12.56 -4.41
N GLY A 103 -27.04 -13.33 -3.93
CA GLY A 103 -25.67 -12.90 -3.68
C GLY A 103 -25.50 -11.96 -2.47
N LEU A 104 -26.54 -11.77 -1.65
CA LEU A 104 -26.55 -10.84 -0.52
C LEU A 104 -27.06 -11.49 0.77
N THR A 105 -26.56 -11.01 1.91
CA THR A 105 -27.08 -11.38 3.22
C THR A 105 -28.58 -11.07 3.32
N GLY A 106 -29.32 -11.85 4.11
CA GLY A 106 -30.73 -11.59 4.40
C GLY A 106 -30.96 -10.36 5.27
N VAL A 107 -29.95 -9.96 6.06
CA VAL A 107 -30.00 -8.88 7.05
C VAL A 107 -29.11 -7.72 6.60
N CYS A 108 -29.53 -6.48 6.88
CA CYS A 108 -28.75 -5.29 6.56
C CYS A 108 -27.51 -5.14 7.46
N ARG A 109 -26.51 -4.40 6.97
CA ARG A 109 -25.22 -4.17 7.65
C ARG A 109 -25.40 -3.57 9.04
N ASP A 110 -26.35 -2.67 9.23
CA ASP A 110 -26.62 -2.04 10.52
C ASP A 110 -27.11 -3.05 11.56
N CYS A 111 -28.13 -3.85 11.21
CA CYS A 111 -28.65 -4.88 12.12
C CYS A 111 -27.58 -5.96 12.41
N CYS A 112 -26.76 -6.32 11.42
CA CYS A 112 -25.60 -7.19 11.65
C CYS A 112 -24.60 -6.58 12.65
N ARG A 113 -24.24 -5.30 12.47
CA ARG A 113 -23.32 -4.57 13.36
C ARG A 113 -23.87 -4.47 14.78
N GLU A 114 -25.16 -4.19 14.93
CA GLU A 114 -25.83 -4.10 16.23
C GLU A 114 -25.84 -5.46 16.96
N LYS A 115 -26.24 -6.53 16.25
CA LYS A 115 -26.20 -7.90 16.78
C LYS A 115 -24.79 -8.30 17.22
N ASP A 116 -23.79 -8.01 16.41
CA ASP A 116 -22.39 -8.25 16.73
C ASP A 116 -21.92 -7.43 17.92
N ALA A 117 -22.26 -6.13 17.99
CA ALA A 117 -21.91 -5.26 19.10
C ALA A 117 -22.51 -5.78 20.42
N ARG A 118 -23.78 -6.17 20.40
CA ARG A 118 -24.48 -6.78 21.54
C ARG A 118 -23.80 -8.09 21.98
N LYS A 119 -23.39 -8.94 21.04
CA LYS A 119 -22.64 -10.17 21.32
C LYS A 119 -21.29 -9.87 21.95
N ARG A 120 -20.53 -8.91 21.41
CA ARG A 120 -19.22 -8.49 21.95
C ARG A 120 -19.36 -7.92 23.36
N ALA A 121 -20.37 -7.08 23.61
CA ALA A 121 -20.66 -6.51 24.92
C ALA A 121 -20.99 -7.61 25.94
N ARG A 122 -21.92 -8.51 25.61
CA ARG A 122 -22.25 -9.66 26.46
C ARG A 122 -21.03 -10.53 26.79
N ASN A 123 -20.21 -10.86 25.78
CA ASN A 123 -18.99 -11.62 25.98
C ASN A 123 -18.00 -10.88 26.89
N LYS A 124 -17.83 -9.56 26.69
CA LYS A 124 -16.95 -8.73 27.50
C LYS A 124 -17.38 -8.73 28.97
N THR A 125 -18.68 -8.58 29.24
CA THR A 125 -19.23 -8.66 30.60
C THR A 125 -18.98 -10.03 31.22
N ARG A 126 -19.33 -11.13 30.52
CA ARG A 126 -19.11 -12.50 31.02
C ARG A 126 -17.63 -12.76 31.32
N ASN A 127 -16.73 -12.28 30.46
CA ASN A 127 -15.30 -12.60 30.53
C ASN A 127 -14.49 -11.55 31.32
N ALA A 128 -15.13 -10.57 31.95
CA ALA A 128 -14.45 -9.53 32.72
C ALA A 128 -13.71 -10.15 33.93
N SER A 129 -14.42 -10.98 34.70
CA SER A 129 -13.91 -11.61 35.92
C SER A 129 -13.51 -13.08 35.75
N ALA A 130 -13.87 -13.72 34.62
CA ALA A 130 -13.50 -15.10 34.36
C ALA A 130 -12.02 -15.24 33.99
N ASP A 131 -11.33 -16.23 34.56
CA ASP A 131 -10.02 -16.67 34.06
C ASP A 131 -10.20 -17.54 32.81
N PRO A 132 -9.85 -17.05 31.60
CA PRO A 132 -10.01 -17.81 30.38
C PRO A 132 -9.06 -19.01 30.26
N TYR A 133 -8.15 -19.23 31.22
CA TYR A 133 -7.20 -20.33 31.26
C TYR A 133 -7.53 -21.39 32.34
N ALA A 134 -8.60 -21.20 33.11
CA ALA A 134 -9.00 -22.13 34.17
C ALA A 134 -9.48 -23.49 33.64
N ASP A 135 -10.05 -23.50 32.42
CA ASP A 135 -10.43 -24.73 31.74
C ASP A 135 -9.17 -25.48 31.22
N PRO A 136 -8.96 -26.75 31.61
CA PRO A 136 -7.80 -27.52 31.18
C PRO A 136 -7.90 -28.03 29.73
N SER A 137 -9.04 -27.84 29.06
CA SER A 137 -9.23 -28.28 27.67
C SER A 137 -8.24 -27.62 26.70
N SER A 138 -7.93 -28.33 25.61
CA SER A 138 -7.15 -27.79 24.49
C SER A 138 -8.04 -27.06 23.49
N LYS A 139 -7.46 -26.08 22.79
CA LYS A 139 -8.10 -25.36 21.70
C LYS A 139 -7.32 -25.57 20.40
N ARG A 140 -8.03 -25.90 19.32
CA ARG A 140 -7.43 -26.05 17.99
C ARG A 140 -7.14 -24.70 17.34
N CYS A 141 -5.90 -24.49 16.90
CA CYS A 141 -5.53 -23.32 16.11
C CYS A 141 -5.83 -23.58 14.62
N PRO A 142 -6.61 -22.72 13.93
CA PRO A 142 -6.94 -22.92 12.53
C PRO A 142 -5.74 -22.69 11.59
N ASP A 143 -4.75 -21.89 12.00
CA ASP A 143 -3.59 -21.57 11.16
C ASP A 143 -2.58 -22.73 11.11
N CYS A 144 -2.23 -23.33 12.25
CA CYS A 144 -1.26 -24.43 12.30
C CYS A 144 -1.91 -25.82 12.47
N GLY A 145 -3.23 -25.89 12.63
CA GLY A 145 -4.00 -27.12 12.75
C GLY A 145 -3.87 -27.87 14.07
N ARG A 146 -2.96 -27.45 14.97
CA ARG A 146 -2.63 -28.12 16.24
C ARG A 146 -3.65 -27.81 17.35
N ASP A 147 -3.95 -28.81 18.17
CA ASP A 147 -4.61 -28.66 19.47
C ASP A 147 -3.57 -28.23 20.52
N LEU A 148 -3.74 -27.05 21.08
CA LEU A 148 -2.79 -26.44 22.01
C LEU A 148 -3.50 -26.10 23.33
N PRO A 149 -2.76 -26.08 24.46
CA PRO A 149 -3.31 -25.58 25.72
C PRO A 149 -3.87 -24.17 25.56
N ARG A 150 -4.95 -23.85 26.29
CA ARG A 150 -5.59 -22.52 26.24
C ARG A 150 -4.62 -21.36 26.53
N ARG A 151 -3.54 -21.60 27.30
CA ARG A 151 -2.48 -20.63 27.60
C ARG A 151 -1.66 -20.20 26.38
N GLU A 152 -1.65 -21.00 25.31
CA GLU A 152 -1.01 -20.66 24.03
C GLU A 152 -1.81 -19.64 23.20
N PHE A 153 -2.99 -19.23 23.69
CA PHE A 153 -3.84 -18.24 23.07
C PHE A 153 -3.85 -16.97 23.93
N SER A 154 -3.87 -15.80 23.30
CA SER A 154 -3.98 -14.53 24.02
C SER A 154 -5.41 -14.27 24.48
N ARG A 155 -5.57 -13.50 25.57
CA ARG A 155 -6.88 -13.10 26.07
C ARG A 155 -7.60 -12.20 25.06
N ASN A 156 -8.86 -12.52 24.77
CA ASN A 156 -9.79 -11.70 24.01
C ASN A 156 -11.18 -11.77 24.64
N ALA A 157 -11.48 -10.83 25.52
CA ALA A 157 -12.75 -10.80 26.26
C ALA A 157 -14.00 -10.71 25.36
N THR A 158 -13.85 -10.34 24.09
CA THR A 158 -14.98 -10.25 23.15
C THR A 158 -15.36 -11.61 22.54
N GLN A 159 -14.54 -12.65 22.71
CA GLN A 159 -14.80 -14.00 22.20
C GLN A 159 -15.59 -14.84 23.20
N ALA A 160 -16.20 -15.93 22.73
CA ALA A 160 -17.07 -16.77 23.55
C ALA A 160 -16.34 -17.45 24.73
N ASP A 161 -15.07 -17.79 24.54
CA ASP A 161 -14.20 -18.44 25.53
C ASP A 161 -13.19 -17.47 26.17
N GLY A 162 -13.25 -16.19 25.78
CA GLY A 162 -12.31 -15.18 26.27
C GLY A 162 -10.90 -15.28 25.66
N LEU A 163 -10.69 -16.06 24.59
CA LEU A 163 -9.39 -16.28 23.96
C LEU A 163 -9.41 -15.93 22.47
N HIS A 164 -8.25 -15.58 21.91
CA HIS A 164 -8.07 -15.46 20.47
C HIS A 164 -8.30 -16.80 19.77
N THR A 165 -8.78 -16.77 18.52
CA THR A 165 -9.00 -17.96 17.69
C THR A 165 -7.70 -18.62 17.24
N VAL A 166 -6.64 -17.84 17.09
CA VAL A 166 -5.30 -18.28 16.66
C VAL A 166 -4.34 -18.27 17.83
N CYS A 167 -3.37 -19.20 17.84
CA CYS A 167 -2.34 -19.23 18.88
C CYS A 167 -1.37 -18.05 18.75
N ARG A 168 -0.65 -17.77 19.83
CA ARG A 168 0.31 -16.65 19.93
C ARG A 168 1.39 -16.71 18.87
N SER A 169 1.91 -17.91 18.59
CA SER A 169 2.98 -18.10 17.59
C SER A 169 2.49 -17.75 16.18
N CYS A 170 1.35 -18.31 15.74
CA CYS A 170 0.77 -17.97 14.43
C CYS A 170 0.40 -16.49 14.32
N HIS A 171 -0.16 -15.91 15.38
CA HIS A 171 -0.45 -14.47 15.42
C HIS A 171 0.83 -13.63 15.26
N SER A 172 1.90 -14.00 15.98
CA SER A 172 3.19 -13.33 15.90
C SER A 172 3.79 -13.38 14.49
N LEU A 173 3.78 -14.57 13.87
CA LEU A 173 4.24 -14.75 12.48
C LEU A 173 3.47 -13.86 11.51
N ARG A 174 2.14 -13.83 11.60
CA ARG A 174 1.29 -12.99 10.75
C ARG A 174 1.62 -11.50 10.90
N VAL A 175 1.87 -11.04 12.13
CA VAL A 175 2.27 -9.65 12.39
C VAL A 175 3.62 -9.34 11.74
N VAL A 176 4.60 -10.23 11.86
CA VAL A 176 5.92 -10.06 11.25
C VAL A 176 5.83 -10.03 9.73
N GLU A 177 5.12 -10.97 9.12
CA GLU A 177 4.90 -11.03 7.66
C GLU A 177 4.20 -9.77 7.15
N TRP A 178 3.13 -9.32 7.83
CA TRP A 178 2.44 -8.10 7.46
C TRP A 178 3.36 -6.88 7.54
N GLN A 179 4.20 -6.77 8.58
CA GLN A 179 5.15 -5.67 8.71
C GLN A 179 6.22 -5.68 7.62
N ARG A 180 6.71 -6.86 7.24
CA ARG A 180 7.68 -7.02 6.14
C ARG A 180 7.07 -6.64 4.79
N ALA A 181 5.83 -7.04 4.54
CA ALA A 181 5.10 -6.72 3.31
C ALA A 181 4.60 -5.27 3.24
N ASN A 182 4.50 -4.56 4.37
CA ASN A 182 3.91 -3.21 4.45
C ASN A 182 4.82 -2.21 5.19
N PRO A 183 6.08 -2.00 4.75
CA PRO A 183 7.01 -1.10 5.42
C PRO A 183 6.50 0.36 5.46
N GLY A 184 5.90 0.84 4.36
CA GLY A 184 5.31 2.18 4.28
C GLY A 184 4.18 2.41 5.30
N LYS A 185 3.29 1.43 5.49
CA LYS A 185 2.20 1.51 6.48
C LYS A 185 2.72 1.53 7.92
N LYS A 186 3.80 0.79 8.21
CA LYS A 186 4.45 0.80 9.52
C LYS A 186 5.11 2.16 9.80
N ALA A 187 5.81 2.71 8.81
CA ALA A 187 6.43 4.04 8.89
C ALA A 187 5.37 5.13 9.12
N ASP A 188 4.30 5.12 8.32
CA ASP A 188 3.18 6.07 8.42
C ASP A 188 2.49 6.03 9.79
N ARG A 189 2.16 4.82 10.29
CA ARG A 189 1.62 4.67 11.65
C ARG A 189 2.56 5.24 12.71
N ASN A 190 3.86 4.98 12.59
CA ASN A 190 4.85 5.47 13.54
C ASN A 190 4.98 6.99 13.48
N ALA A 191 4.96 7.60 12.29
CA ALA A 191 4.99 9.03 12.09
C ALA A 191 3.77 9.71 12.71
N ARG A 192 2.55 9.24 12.41
CA ARG A 192 1.31 9.74 13.02
C ARG A 192 1.33 9.67 14.55
N ARG A 193 1.84 8.58 15.11
CA ARG A 193 1.99 8.43 16.57
C ARG A 193 2.97 9.46 17.14
N ARG A 194 4.08 9.75 16.45
CA ARG A 194 5.04 10.78 16.89
C ARG A 194 4.43 12.17 16.82
N ALA A 195 3.78 12.50 15.70
CA ALA A 195 3.08 13.77 15.52
C ALA A 195 2.01 13.98 16.60
N ALA A 196 1.16 12.98 16.86
CA ALA A 196 0.16 13.03 17.92
C ALA A 196 0.79 13.20 19.32
N LYS A 197 1.91 12.52 19.60
CA LYS A 197 2.64 12.69 20.87
C LYS A 197 3.23 14.10 21.01
N ALA A 198 3.67 14.69 19.90
CA ALA A 198 4.23 16.04 19.85
C ALA A 198 3.16 17.15 19.75
N GLY A 199 1.86 16.81 19.64
CA GLY A 199 0.79 17.79 19.43
C GLY A 199 0.79 18.43 18.04
N VAL A 200 1.47 17.83 17.08
CA VAL A 200 1.70 18.39 15.74
C VAL A 200 0.62 17.91 14.76
N PRO A 201 0.03 18.81 13.94
CA PRO A 201 -0.88 18.42 12.86
C PRO A 201 -0.21 17.44 11.88
N SER A 202 -0.95 16.41 11.46
CA SER A 202 -0.45 15.36 10.55
C SER A 202 -1.44 15.14 9.42
N GLU A 203 -0.95 15.19 8.18
CA GLU A 203 -1.71 14.97 6.97
C GLU A 203 -1.26 13.65 6.29
N PRO A 204 -2.15 12.92 5.61
CA PRO A 204 -1.74 11.72 4.87
C PRO A 204 -0.97 12.09 3.59
N PHE A 205 0.25 11.57 3.43
CA PHE A 205 1.01 11.68 2.17
C PHE A 205 2.00 10.53 1.98
N ASP A 206 2.47 10.36 0.73
CA ASP A 206 3.50 9.39 0.39
C ASP A 206 4.90 9.96 0.68
N ARG A 207 5.46 9.57 1.82
CA ARG A 207 6.81 9.95 2.25
C ARG A 207 7.92 9.44 1.32
N THR A 208 7.64 8.42 0.51
CA THR A 208 8.61 7.85 -0.44
C THR A 208 8.65 8.59 -1.77
N ALA A 209 7.72 9.52 -2.01
CA ALA A 209 7.66 10.31 -3.24
C ALA A 209 8.93 11.15 -3.49
N CYS A 210 9.67 11.49 -2.42
CA CYS A 210 10.92 12.25 -2.52
C CYS A 210 12.18 11.37 -2.65
N TYR A 211 12.06 10.04 -2.61
CA TYR A 211 13.22 9.15 -2.65
C TYR A 211 13.79 9.08 -4.06
N GLY A 212 15.13 9.10 -4.16
CA GLY A 212 15.87 9.18 -5.42
C GLY A 212 16.00 10.59 -5.99
N LEU A 213 15.26 11.58 -5.45
CA LEU A 213 15.50 12.99 -5.77
C LEU A 213 16.81 13.47 -5.11
N PRO A 214 17.45 14.53 -5.63
CA PRO A 214 18.64 15.11 -5.01
C PRO A 214 18.38 15.52 -3.55
N CYS A 215 19.25 15.09 -2.64
CA CYS A 215 19.24 15.50 -1.24
C CYS A 215 19.42 17.03 -1.16
N TYR A 216 18.50 17.73 -0.49
CA TYR A 216 18.55 19.20 -0.42
C TYR A 216 19.80 19.73 0.31
N SER A 217 20.52 18.88 1.05
CA SER A 217 21.71 19.26 1.82
C SER A 217 23.03 18.95 1.11
N CYS A 218 23.13 17.82 0.38
CA CYS A 218 24.40 17.39 -0.24
C CYS A 218 24.32 17.07 -1.74
N GLY A 219 23.13 17.06 -2.34
CA GLY A 219 22.92 16.73 -3.74
C GLY A 219 22.85 15.23 -4.06
N ASP A 220 23.38 14.35 -3.20
CA ASP A 220 23.31 12.89 -3.41
C ASP A 220 21.87 12.37 -3.43
N PRO A 221 21.57 11.24 -4.10
CA PRO A 221 20.22 10.67 -4.12
C PRO A 221 19.67 10.41 -2.71
N ALA A 222 18.50 10.96 -2.41
CA ALA A 222 17.83 10.79 -1.13
C ALA A 222 17.30 9.35 -0.95
N ASP A 223 17.71 8.67 0.10
CA ASP A 223 17.15 7.38 0.53
C ASP A 223 16.17 7.52 1.71
N THR A 224 15.99 8.75 2.19
CA THR A 224 15.09 9.13 3.28
C THR A 224 14.42 10.48 2.99
N HIS A 225 13.71 11.00 3.98
CA HIS A 225 13.05 12.30 3.93
C HIS A 225 13.30 13.02 5.26
N ASP A 226 13.36 14.33 5.22
CA ASP A 226 13.51 15.18 6.40
C ASP A 226 12.25 16.00 6.65
N HIS A 227 11.92 16.20 7.92
CA HIS A 227 11.01 17.26 8.30
C HIS A 227 11.83 18.55 8.42
N LEU A 228 11.63 19.48 7.48
CA LEU A 228 12.43 20.72 7.40
C LEU A 228 12.42 21.41 8.77
N PHE A 229 11.22 21.68 9.29
CA PHE A 229 10.96 22.02 10.68
C PHE A 229 10.76 20.74 11.52
N PRO A 230 11.61 20.48 12.53
CA PRO A 230 11.57 19.27 13.33
C PRO A 230 10.23 19.03 14.04
N VAL A 231 9.71 17.79 13.98
CA VAL A 231 8.51 17.36 14.72
C VAL A 231 8.93 16.89 16.12
N ASN A 232 9.46 17.80 16.94
CA ASN A 232 10.02 17.52 18.27
C ASN A 232 9.23 18.12 19.45
N GLY A 233 8.19 18.91 19.19
CA GLY A 233 7.31 19.51 20.21
C GLY A 233 7.53 21.02 20.44
N GLU A 234 8.57 21.62 19.84
CA GLU A 234 8.72 23.07 19.77
C GLU A 234 7.87 23.59 18.60
N LEU A 235 6.63 23.97 18.91
CA LEU A 235 5.63 24.31 17.89
C LEU A 235 5.89 25.71 17.33
N THR A 236 6.22 25.76 16.05
CA THR A 236 6.02 26.94 15.18
C THR A 236 4.82 26.69 14.27
N GLU A 237 4.30 27.73 13.60
CA GLU A 237 3.24 27.58 12.59
C GLU A 237 3.62 26.63 11.44
N PHE A 238 4.92 26.44 11.21
CA PHE A 238 5.47 25.56 10.18
C PHE A 238 5.72 24.12 10.65
N THR A 239 5.55 23.83 11.94
CA THR A 239 5.79 22.50 12.51
C THR A 239 4.62 21.57 12.20
N VAL A 240 4.71 20.82 11.11
CA VAL A 240 3.66 19.90 10.62
C VAL A 240 4.23 18.58 10.06
N ASP A 241 3.49 17.48 10.17
CA ASP A 241 3.79 16.23 9.44
C ASP A 241 2.94 16.18 8.16
N ALA A 242 3.35 16.96 7.17
CA ALA A 242 2.63 17.16 5.91
C ALA A 242 3.61 17.35 4.75
N PRO A 243 3.20 17.18 3.47
CA PRO A 243 4.08 17.34 2.30
C PRO A 243 4.88 18.64 2.30
N ARG A 244 4.26 19.75 2.72
CA ARG A 244 4.86 21.09 2.77
C ARG A 244 6.06 21.22 3.72
N ASN A 245 6.21 20.30 4.67
CA ASN A 245 7.31 20.29 5.63
C ASN A 245 8.23 19.08 5.40
N VAL A 246 8.17 18.42 4.24
CA VAL A 246 9.01 17.26 3.94
C VAL A 246 9.86 17.48 2.70
N LEU A 247 11.19 17.32 2.85
CA LEU A 247 12.17 17.45 1.78
C LEU A 247 12.96 16.15 1.53
N PRO A 248 13.44 15.91 0.29
CA PRO A 248 14.35 14.81 0.00
C PRO A 248 15.67 15.00 0.76
N GLN A 249 16.05 14.04 1.59
CA GLN A 249 17.34 14.07 2.29
C GLN A 249 17.94 12.66 2.41
N CYS A 250 19.25 12.53 2.23
CA CYS A 250 19.94 11.27 2.47
C CYS A 250 20.10 11.00 3.98
N ARG A 251 20.20 9.73 4.36
CA ARG A 251 20.30 9.30 5.77
C ARG A 251 21.49 9.91 6.49
N SER A 252 22.61 10.12 5.79
CA SER A 252 23.82 10.73 6.36
C SER A 252 23.54 12.16 6.82
N CYS A 253 23.00 12.99 5.91
CA CYS A 253 22.63 14.37 6.22
C CYS A 253 21.53 14.44 7.29
N GLY A 254 20.49 13.59 7.20
CA GLY A 254 19.43 13.57 8.22
C GLY A 254 19.91 13.16 9.61
N SER A 255 20.84 12.21 9.69
CA SER A 255 21.47 11.86 10.96
C SER A 255 22.34 12.98 11.51
N SER A 256 22.99 13.75 10.64
CA SER A 256 23.82 14.90 11.03
C SER A 256 22.96 16.10 11.47
N LYS A 257 21.80 16.32 10.83
CA LYS A 257 20.84 17.39 11.15
C LYS A 257 20.12 17.14 12.47
N GLY A 258 19.67 15.91 12.70
CA GLY A 258 18.90 15.57 13.89
C GLY A 258 17.65 16.44 14.03
N ASN A 259 17.51 17.12 15.18
CA ASN A 259 16.38 18.00 15.48
C ASN A 259 16.72 19.49 15.34
N MET A 260 17.76 19.84 14.58
CA MET A 260 18.09 21.25 14.32
C MET A 260 16.98 21.89 13.48
N ASN A 261 16.64 23.14 13.83
CA ASN A 261 15.82 23.95 12.95
C ASN A 261 16.60 24.24 11.64
N PRO A 262 15.89 24.65 10.58
CA PRO A 262 16.55 24.84 9.30
C PRO A 262 17.67 25.89 9.33
N LEU A 263 17.47 27.01 10.03
CA LEU A 263 18.44 28.10 10.09
C LEU A 263 19.76 27.67 10.74
N ASP A 264 19.68 26.95 11.86
CA ASP A 264 20.86 26.43 12.56
C ASP A 264 21.60 25.40 11.72
N TRP A 265 20.85 24.53 11.04
CA TRP A 265 21.41 23.54 10.13
C TRP A 265 22.20 24.19 8.99
N TRP A 266 21.62 25.21 8.34
CA TRP A 266 22.28 25.92 7.26
C TRP A 266 23.49 26.74 7.71
N ALA A 267 23.43 27.39 8.87
CA ALA A 267 24.56 28.12 9.43
C ALA A 267 25.78 27.21 9.68
N ARG A 268 25.53 25.96 10.11
CA ARG A 268 26.57 25.00 10.48
C ARG A 268 27.29 24.38 9.28
N GLU A 269 26.58 24.07 8.20
CA GLU A 269 27.14 23.29 7.08
C GLU A 269 27.95 24.12 6.06
N HIS A 270 28.02 25.46 6.20
CA HIS A 270 28.84 26.36 5.37
C HIS A 270 28.73 26.09 3.84
N ARG A 271 27.53 25.77 3.36
CA ARG A 271 27.23 25.67 1.93
C ARG A 271 26.63 27.00 1.49
N PRO A 272 27.39 27.94 0.89
CA PRO A 272 26.76 29.02 0.15
C PRO A 272 25.87 28.39 -0.93
N PHE A 273 24.72 29.02 -1.22
CA PHE A 273 23.83 28.65 -2.31
C PHE A 273 24.58 28.75 -3.65
N ASP A 274 25.33 27.73 -4.04
CA ASP A 274 25.78 27.58 -5.41
C ASP A 274 24.66 26.89 -6.20
N GLY A 275 23.60 27.67 -6.45
CA GLY A 275 22.63 27.38 -7.51
C GLY A 275 21.41 26.53 -7.15
N LEU A 276 20.56 26.99 -6.23
CA LEU A 276 19.11 26.78 -6.35
C LEU A 276 18.33 27.80 -5.50
N VAL A 277 18.32 29.07 -5.89
CA VAL A 277 17.34 30.02 -5.32
C VAL A 277 15.96 29.59 -5.79
N VAL A 278 15.21 28.87 -4.94
CA VAL A 278 13.76 28.84 -5.07
C VAL A 278 13.31 30.21 -4.59
N VAL A 279 13.08 31.12 -5.54
CA VAL A 279 12.38 32.37 -5.27
C VAL A 279 10.96 31.94 -4.90
N TRP A 280 10.61 32.02 -3.63
CA TRP A 280 9.22 32.01 -3.22
C TRP A 280 8.75 33.45 -3.41
N ASP A 281 8.17 33.75 -4.57
CA ASP A 281 7.46 35.02 -4.76
C ASP A 281 6.22 34.98 -3.83
N GLU A 282 6.14 35.93 -2.91
CA GLU A 282 5.09 35.99 -1.88
C GLU A 282 3.70 36.36 -2.45
N ASP A 283 3.57 36.54 -3.77
CA ASP A 283 2.38 37.13 -4.40
C ASP A 283 1.51 36.18 -5.25
N ASP A 284 1.88 34.91 -5.47
CA ASP A 284 1.13 33.99 -6.37
C ASP A 284 0.12 33.05 -5.65
N TRP A 285 -0.44 33.49 -4.52
CA TRP A 285 -1.39 32.68 -3.73
C TRP A 285 -2.84 32.68 -4.25
N PHE A 286 -3.20 33.38 -5.33
CA PHE A 286 -4.55 33.28 -5.90
C PHE A 286 -4.59 33.45 -7.43
N GLY A 287 -4.70 32.34 -8.17
CA GLY A 287 -5.06 32.34 -9.59
C GLY A 287 -5.26 30.93 -10.15
N ASP A 288 -6.44 30.64 -10.70
CA ASP A 288 -6.93 29.32 -11.15
C ASP A 288 -6.24 28.71 -12.38
N ASP A 289 -5.03 29.13 -12.76
CA ASP A 289 -4.33 28.64 -13.96
C ASP A 289 -2.92 28.17 -13.62
N ALA A 290 -2.77 26.89 -13.26
CA ALA A 290 -1.46 26.25 -13.12
C ALA A 290 -0.88 25.94 -14.52
N PRO A 291 0.31 26.45 -14.90
CA PRO A 291 0.99 25.99 -16.10
C PRO A 291 1.67 24.63 -15.83
N ASP A 292 1.55 23.73 -16.80
CA ASP A 292 2.18 22.40 -16.81
C ASP A 292 3.69 22.49 -16.50
N LEU A 293 4.12 21.84 -15.42
CA LEU A 293 5.54 21.70 -15.07
C LEU A 293 6.23 20.73 -16.05
N ASP A 294 6.96 21.29 -17.02
CA ASP A 294 7.91 20.55 -17.85
C ASP A 294 9.21 20.27 -17.08
N TRP A 295 9.45 18.99 -16.80
CA TRP A 295 10.60 18.49 -16.04
C TRP A 295 11.93 18.45 -16.85
N ALA A 296 11.97 18.96 -18.08
CA ALA A 296 13.13 18.83 -18.96
C ALA A 296 14.34 19.74 -18.66
N HIS A 297 14.25 20.73 -17.74
CA HIS A 297 15.32 21.72 -17.56
C HIS A 297 16.26 21.52 -16.36
N VAL A 298 16.19 20.41 -15.62
CA VAL A 298 17.09 20.13 -14.49
C VAL A 298 18.43 19.49 -14.93
N ALA A 299 18.64 19.23 -16.23
CA ALA A 299 19.76 18.42 -16.74
C ALA A 299 20.90 19.20 -17.44
N ALA A 300 21.04 20.51 -17.24
CA ALA A 300 22.14 21.27 -17.83
C ALA A 300 22.89 22.11 -16.78
N GLY A 301 23.90 21.50 -16.17
CA GLY A 301 24.84 22.14 -15.26
C GLY A 301 25.66 21.09 -14.51
N ILE A 302 26.60 20.46 -15.23
CA ILE A 302 27.74 19.75 -14.63
C ILE A 302 28.71 20.80 -14.10
#